data_AF-A0A2V5VUQ2-F1
#
_entry.id   AF-A0A2V5VUQ2-F1
#
_cell.length_a   1.000
_cell.length_b   1.000
_cell.length_c   1.000
_cell.angle_alpha   90.00
_cell.angle_beta   90.00
_cell.angle_gamma   90.00
#
_symmetry.space_group_name_H-M   'P 1'
#
loop_
_entity.id
_entity.type
_entity.pdbx_description
1 polymer ?
#
loop_
_entity_poly.entity_id
_entity_poly.type
_entity_poly.pdbx_seq_one_letter_code
_entity_poly.pdbx_strand_id
1 'polypeptide(L)' 'AEKVRRWGDIVELEPMNAFDRRIVHNALKDDPSVETHSVEVEGTNKKAILLRPKH' A
#
# COMPACT_ATOMS: atom_id res chain seq x y z
N ALA A 1 -1.10 -14.53 18.28
CA ALA A 1 -0.74 -13.15 18.68
C ALA A 1 0.78 -12.93 18.68
N GLU A 2 1.51 -13.37 17.64
CA GLU A 2 2.98 -13.45 17.70
C GLU A 2 3.72 -13.16 16.39
N LYS A 3 3.12 -12.42 15.43
CA LYS A 3 3.81 -12.07 14.17
C LYS A 3 3.73 -10.61 13.71
N VAL A 4 3.23 -9.70 14.55
CA VAL A 4 2.97 -8.31 14.11
C VAL A 4 3.38 -7.30 15.18
N ARG A 5 4.62 -7.42 15.69
CA ARG A 5 5.18 -6.51 16.70
C ARG A 5 6.57 -6.01 16.31
N ARG A 6 6.68 -5.36 15.15
CA ARG A 6 7.86 -4.52 14.90
C ARG A 6 7.57 -3.12 14.35
N TRP A 7 6.53 -2.90 13.52
CA TRP A 7 6.21 -1.57 12.95
C TRP A 7 4.73 -1.47 12.49
N GLY A 8 3.76 -1.57 13.40
CA GLY A 8 2.34 -1.83 13.08
C GLY A 8 1.64 -0.70 12.30
N ASP A 9 0.93 -0.92 11.19
CA ASP A 9 0.67 -2.15 10.44
C ASP A 9 0.81 -1.82 8.95
N ILE A 10 1.83 -2.39 8.30
CA ILE A 10 1.96 -2.29 6.86
C ILE A 10 0.88 -3.17 6.23
N VAL A 11 -0.08 -2.58 5.52
CA VAL A 11 -1.14 -3.32 4.82
C VAL A 11 -0.78 -3.40 3.35
N GLU A 12 -0.72 -4.62 2.82
CA GLU A 12 -0.56 -4.87 1.39
C GLU A 12 -1.92 -5.11 0.74
N LEU A 13 -2.25 -4.28 -0.24
CA LEU A 13 -3.42 -4.47 -1.10
C LEU A 13 -3.06 -5.33 -2.31
N GLU A 14 -4.06 -6.05 -2.83
CA GLU A 14 -3.89 -6.91 -3.99
C GLU A 14 -3.32 -6.16 -5.21
N PRO A 15 -2.52 -6.82 -6.06
CA PRO A 15 -1.99 -6.20 -7.27
C PRO A 15 -3.08 -5.71 -8.21
N MET A 16 -3.05 -4.43 -8.55
CA MET A 16 -4.06 -3.78 -9.41
C MET A 16 -3.41 -2.96 -10.54
N ASN A 17 -4.21 -2.55 -11.51
CA ASN A 17 -3.73 -1.79 -12.67
C ASN A 17 -3.37 -0.34 -12.29
N ALA A 18 -2.78 0.43 -13.22
CA ALA A 18 -2.36 1.80 -12.95
C ALA A 18 -3.53 2.76 -12.62
N PHE A 19 -4.71 2.53 -13.20
CA PHE A 19 -5.89 3.37 -12.97
C PHE A 19 -6.44 3.19 -11.56
N ASP A 20 -6.63 1.94 -11.13
CA ASP A 20 -7.13 1.60 -9.79
C ASP A 20 -6.16 2.06 -8.70
N ARG A 21 -4.84 1.87 -8.92
CA ARG A 21 -3.84 2.39 -7.97
C ARG A 21 -3.89 3.90 -7.85
N ARG A 22 -4.11 4.62 -8.94
CA ARG A 22 -4.25 6.07 -8.92
C ARG A 22 -5.44 6.50 -8.05
N ILE A 23 -6.55 5.77 -8.09
CA ILE A 23 -7.71 6.05 -7.22
C ILE A 23 -7.31 5.89 -5.76
N VAL A 24 -6.67 4.78 -5.38
CA VAL A 24 -6.24 4.52 -3.99
C VAL A 24 -5.23 5.57 -3.52
N HIS A 25 -4.23 5.88 -4.34
CA HIS A 25 -3.23 6.91 -4.03
C HIS A 25 -3.88 8.28 -3.81
N ASN A 26 -4.82 8.67 -4.67
CA ASN A 26 -5.52 9.95 -4.53
C ASN A 26 -6.45 9.97 -3.31
N ALA A 27 -7.13 8.85 -3.01
CA ALA A 27 -8.03 8.75 -1.87
C ALA A 27 -7.31 8.90 -0.52
N LEU A 28 -6.06 8.41 -0.43
CA LEU A 28 -5.25 8.43 0.80
C LEU A 28 -4.18 9.51 0.82
N LYS A 29 -4.08 10.34 -0.23
CA LYS A 29 -3.04 11.35 -0.39
C LYS A 29 -2.99 12.34 0.78
N ASP A 30 -4.16 12.78 1.22
CA ASP A 30 -4.32 13.82 2.23
C ASP A 30 -4.46 13.25 3.65
N ASP A 31 -4.40 11.93 3.80
CA ASP A 31 -4.43 11.29 5.12
C ASP A 31 -3.07 11.50 5.81
N PRO A 32 -3.04 12.19 6.98
CA PRO A 32 -1.80 12.44 7.71
C PRO A 32 -1.26 11.19 8.41
N SER A 33 -2.06 10.14 8.57
CA SER A 33 -1.71 8.93 9.29
C SER A 33 -1.06 7.85 8.43
N VAL A 34 -1.22 7.90 7.10
CA VAL A 34 -0.74 6.85 6.20
C VAL A 34 -0.04 7.38 4.95
N GLU A 35 0.92 6.61 4.46
CA GLU A 35 1.57 6.75 3.15
C GLU A 35 1.34 5.50 2.29
N THR A 36 1.28 5.69 0.98
CA THR A 36 1.00 4.64 0.00
C THR A 36 2.19 4.48 -0.94
N HIS A 37 2.65 3.25 -1.17
CA HIS A 37 3.72 2.94 -2.13
C HIS A 37 3.29 1.84 -3.09
N SER A 38 3.61 2.00 -4.37
CA SER A 38 3.40 0.98 -5.38
C SER A 38 4.62 0.07 -5.51
N VAL A 39 4.44 -1.25 -5.36
CA VAL A 39 5.52 -2.24 -5.45
C VAL A 39 5.25 -3.21 -6.59
N GLU A 40 6.30 -3.53 -7.35
CA GLU A 40 6.23 -4.48 -8.45
C GLU A 40 6.01 -5.90 -7.93
N VAL A 41 5.12 -6.63 -8.60
CA VAL A 41 4.83 -8.03 -8.27
C VAL A 41 5.39 -8.89 -9.39
N GLU A 42 6.22 -9.86 -9.03
CA GLU A 42 6.87 -10.73 -10.00
C GLU A 42 5.83 -11.52 -10.83
N GLY A 43 6.07 -11.62 -12.14
CA GLY A 43 5.18 -12.34 -13.05
C GLY A 43 3.93 -11.59 -13.50
N THR A 44 3.79 -10.30 -13.18
CA THR A 44 2.68 -9.47 -13.65
C THR A 44 3.08 -8.02 -13.91
N ASN A 45 2.36 -7.35 -14.80
CA ASN A 45 2.48 -5.90 -15.01
C ASN A 45 1.68 -5.08 -13.97
N LYS A 46 0.94 -5.76 -13.08
CA LYS A 46 0.22 -5.13 -11.98
C LYS A 46 1.19 -4.82 -10.84
N LYS A 47 0.84 -3.83 -10.02
CA LYS A 47 1.62 -3.47 -8.82
C LYS A 47 0.71 -3.58 -7.60
N ALA A 48 1.25 -4.08 -6.49
CA ALA A 48 0.59 -4.04 -5.20
C ALA A 48 0.73 -2.63 -4.58
N ILE A 49 -0.15 -2.29 -3.65
CA ILE A 49 -0.02 -1.07 -2.85
C ILE A 49 0.34 -1.47 -1.43
N LEU A 50 1.44 -0.92 -0.93
CA LEU A 50 1.79 -0.95 0.49
C LEU A 50 1.31 0.33 1.15
N LEU A 51 0.49 0.17 2.19
CA LEU A 51 0.10 1.22 3.12
C LEU A 51 1.02 1.16 4.32
N ARG A 52 1.58 2.30 4.74
CA ARG A 52 2.42 2.39 5.93
C ARG A 52 1.96 3.55 6.80
N PRO A 53 2.06 3.46 8.13
CA PRO A 53 1.86 4.61 8.99
C PRO A 53 2.90 5.70 8.72
N LYS A 54 2.48 6.96 8.65
CA LYS A 54 3.38 8.12 8.70
C LYS A 54 3.76 8.37 10.16
N HIS A 55 5.06 8.48 10.44
CA HIS A 55 5.61 8.84 11.76
C HIS A 55 6.11 10.28 11.77
#